data_AF-A0A661D833-F1
#
_entry.id   AF-A0A661D833-F1
#
_cell.length_a   1.000
_cell.length_b   1.000
_cell.length_c   1.000
_cell.angle_alpha   90.00
_cell.angle_beta   90.00
_cell.angle_gamma   90.00
#
_symmetry.space_group_name_H-M   'P 1'
#
loop_
_entity.id
_entity.type
_entity.pdbx_description
1 polymer ?
#
loop_
_entity_poly.entity_id
_entity_poly.type
_entity_poly.pdbx_seq_one_letter_code
_entity_poly.pdbx_strand_id
1 'polypeptide(L)'
;MSGLSTFQRSPQDAVARVLTKVRLPGEDKPKARPLKPVGARYATTDYAVAAECARGLLAEHLFQTDVPVQGDIKIIPDLVRAYMAFAREYYVDPEGTNTTEAGYIEHTLKVLLECFPSLGVDEFGPLRLKEVREVMIDKKWCRNQINHRIGAIRRMFKWAVSEQFVSPVILHGLQSVTGLKRGRTRAKESKRVLPVDEKYIYAILAHATPVVAAMIELQLLVGMRPGELCQLRPCDLDRADSVWHYYPEKHKNIYRNIERIVSIGP
;
A
#
# COMPACT_ATOMS: atom_id res chain seq x y z
N MET A 1 -29.26 -9.90 17.43
CA MET A 1 -29.58 -8.93 18.50
C MET A 1 -28.44 -7.90 18.54
N SER A 2 -28.51 -6.86 17.71
CA SER A 2 -29.04 -5.53 18.07
C SER A 2 -28.22 -4.85 19.19
N GLY A 3 -27.10 -4.26 18.80
CA GLY A 3 -26.25 -3.42 19.65
C GLY A 3 -25.96 -2.06 19.01
N LEU A 4 -26.95 -1.47 18.32
CA LEU A 4 -26.96 -0.04 18.06
C LEU A 4 -27.19 0.64 19.41
N SER A 5 -26.13 1.19 20.00
CA SER A 5 -26.27 1.87 21.29
C SER A 5 -27.17 3.10 21.13
N THR A 6 -28.08 3.21 22.08
CA THR A 6 -29.19 4.14 22.14
C THR A 6 -28.68 5.58 22.13
N PHE A 7 -29.12 6.36 21.13
CA PHE A 7 -28.95 7.82 21.09
C PHE A 7 -29.85 8.46 22.16
N GLN A 8 -29.32 8.70 23.37
CA GLN A 8 -30.01 9.58 24.31
C GLN A 8 -29.79 11.04 23.90
N ARG A 9 -30.82 11.67 23.32
CA ARG A 9 -30.95 13.12 23.20
C ARG A 9 -31.45 13.68 24.54
N SER A 10 -30.62 14.43 25.27
CA SER A 10 -31.14 15.36 26.28
C SER A 10 -31.45 16.70 25.61
N PRO A 11 -32.67 17.24 25.73
CA PRO A 11 -33.01 18.53 25.15
C PRO A 11 -32.79 19.63 26.19
N GLN A 12 -31.71 20.40 26.03
CA GLN A 12 -31.63 21.83 26.37
C GLN A 12 -30.22 22.36 26.06
N ASP A 13 -30.19 23.57 25.50
CA ASP A 13 -29.04 24.42 25.18
C ASP A 13 -28.29 24.25 23.85
N ALA A 14 -28.07 25.42 23.25
CA ALA A 14 -27.68 25.68 21.89
C ALA A 14 -26.24 25.26 21.54
N VAL A 15 -26.05 24.91 20.26
CA VAL A 15 -24.83 24.38 19.63
C VAL A 15 -24.50 22.95 20.09
N ALA A 16 -25.28 21.99 19.59
CA ALA A 16 -25.02 20.56 19.76
C ALA A 16 -23.66 20.19 19.12
N ARG A 17 -22.61 20.22 19.92
CA ARG A 17 -21.26 19.80 19.56
C ARG A 17 -21.24 18.28 19.47
N VAL A 18 -20.88 17.73 18.31
CA VAL A 18 -20.75 16.28 18.12
C VAL A 18 -19.44 15.81 18.76
N LEU A 19 -19.47 15.56 20.07
CA LEU A 19 -18.44 14.80 20.77
C LEU A 19 -18.83 13.33 20.75
N THR A 20 -18.23 12.55 19.85
CA THR A 20 -18.42 11.10 19.85
C THR A 20 -17.48 10.45 20.87
N LYS A 21 -18.07 9.70 21.80
CA LYS A 21 -17.33 8.67 22.55
C LYS A 21 -17.11 7.50 21.59
N VAL A 22 -15.89 7.36 21.09
CA VAL A 22 -15.51 6.30 20.15
C VAL A 22 -14.65 5.30 20.92
N ARG A 23 -14.98 4.02 20.79
CA ARG A 23 -14.10 2.92 21.23
C ARG A 23 -13.31 2.48 20.00
N LEU A 24 -12.01 2.74 20.01
CA LEU A 24 -11.13 2.25 18.94
C LEU A 24 -10.76 0.79 19.19
N PRO A 25 -10.41 0.03 18.13
CA PRO A 25 -10.00 -1.36 18.29
C PRO A 25 -8.75 -1.47 19.19
N GLY A 26 -8.82 -2.27 20.25
CA GLY A 26 -7.77 -2.39 21.29
C GLY A 26 -8.02 -1.58 22.57
N GLU A 27 -9.06 -0.74 22.64
CA GLU A 27 -9.41 -0.02 23.87
C GLU A 27 -10.50 -0.75 24.69
N ASP A 28 -10.33 -0.83 26.02
CA ASP A 28 -11.32 -1.43 26.93
C ASP A 28 -12.57 -0.55 27.14
N LYS A 29 -12.43 0.78 27.02
CA LYS A 29 -13.51 1.75 27.28
C LYS A 29 -13.60 2.80 26.17
N PRO A 30 -14.82 3.26 25.81
CA PRO A 30 -15.00 4.35 24.85
C PRO A 30 -14.41 5.65 25.39
N LYS A 31 -13.58 6.33 24.60
CA LYS A 31 -13.00 7.65 24.95
C LYS A 31 -13.66 8.75 24.12
N ALA A 32 -13.81 9.93 24.72
CA ALA A 32 -14.30 11.11 24.00
C ALA A 32 -13.19 11.62 23.08
N ARG A 33 -13.42 11.61 21.76
CA ARG A 33 -12.47 12.09 20.76
C ARG A 33 -13.16 13.10 19.85
N PRO A 34 -12.68 14.36 19.77
CA PRO A 34 -13.29 15.37 18.93
C PRO A 34 -13.06 15.05 17.44
N LEU A 35 -14.14 14.91 16.67
CA LEU A 35 -14.09 14.70 15.22
C LEU A 35 -13.84 16.04 14.52
N LYS A 36 -12.56 16.36 14.37
CA LYS A 36 -12.08 17.64 13.85
C LYS A 36 -11.50 17.48 12.44
N PRO A 37 -12.03 18.17 11.42
CA PRO A 37 -11.41 18.21 10.11
C PRO A 37 -10.07 18.95 10.15
N VAL A 38 -9.15 18.56 9.26
CA VAL A 38 -7.79 19.10 9.20
C VAL A 38 -7.83 20.63 9.03
N GLY A 39 -7.21 21.35 9.97
CA GLY A 39 -7.18 22.82 9.99
C GLY A 39 -8.30 23.53 10.75
N ALA A 40 -9.37 22.84 11.17
CA ALA A 40 -10.45 23.48 11.94
C ALA A 40 -10.09 23.68 13.41
N ARG A 41 -10.62 24.70 14.10
CA ARG A 41 -10.43 24.85 15.56
C ARG A 41 -11.32 23.94 16.39
N TYR A 42 -12.47 23.54 15.86
CA TYR A 42 -13.52 22.82 16.58
C TYR A 42 -14.01 21.59 15.82
N ALA A 43 -14.74 20.70 16.51
CA ALA A 43 -15.38 19.53 15.91
C ALA A 43 -16.53 19.96 14.98
N THR A 44 -16.71 19.25 13.88
CA THR A 44 -17.77 19.53 12.90
C THR A 44 -19.15 19.12 13.41
N THR A 45 -20.19 19.86 13.02
CA THR A 45 -21.60 19.50 13.26
C THR A 45 -22.21 18.72 12.08
N ASP A 46 -21.52 18.69 10.93
CA ASP A 46 -21.95 17.96 9.74
C ASP A 46 -21.63 16.46 9.90
N TYR A 47 -22.65 15.61 9.73
CA TYR A 47 -22.55 14.16 9.86
C TYR A 47 -21.59 13.51 8.85
N ALA A 48 -21.61 13.95 7.59
CA ALA A 48 -20.75 13.39 6.55
C ALA A 48 -19.28 13.74 6.82
N VAL A 49 -19.01 14.99 7.22
CA VAL A 49 -17.66 15.43 7.60
C VAL A 49 -17.19 14.74 8.87
N ALA A 50 -18.08 14.53 9.86
CA ALA A 50 -17.77 13.79 11.07
C ALA A 50 -17.43 12.33 10.75
N ALA A 51 -18.18 11.68 9.86
CA ALA A 51 -17.90 10.32 9.42
C ALA A 51 -16.55 10.20 8.71
N GLU A 52 -16.17 11.17 7.87
CA GLU A 52 -14.82 11.21 7.28
C GLU A 52 -13.72 11.44 8.31
N CYS A 53 -13.92 12.34 9.27
CA CYS A 53 -12.96 12.55 10.35
C CYS A 53 -12.80 11.29 11.21
N ALA A 54 -13.89 10.56 11.47
CA ALA A 54 -13.86 9.29 12.21
C ALA A 54 -13.13 8.21 11.44
N ARG A 55 -13.34 8.12 10.11
CA ARG A 55 -12.58 7.22 9.22
C ARG A 55 -11.09 7.55 9.24
N GLY A 56 -10.73 8.83 9.14
CA GLY A 56 -9.34 9.29 9.22
C GLY A 56 -8.70 8.93 10.57
N LEU A 57 -9.39 9.19 11.67
CA LEU A 57 -8.91 8.88 13.03
C LEU A 57 -8.75 7.38 13.26
N LEU A 58 -9.67 6.56 12.74
CA LEU A 58 -9.56 5.10 12.79
C LEU A 58 -8.36 4.62 11.96
N ALA A 59 -8.18 5.13 10.74
CA ALA A 59 -7.04 4.79 9.89
C ALA A 59 -5.73 5.17 10.57
N GLU A 60 -5.59 6.40 11.06
CA GLU A 60 -4.39 6.86 11.79
C GLU A 60 -4.07 5.94 12.97
N HIS A 61 -5.06 5.59 13.79
CA HIS A 61 -4.84 4.71 14.93
C HIS A 61 -4.40 3.30 14.53
N LEU A 62 -4.97 2.74 13.46
CA LEU A 62 -4.60 1.42 12.96
C LEU A 62 -3.20 1.40 12.33
N PHE A 63 -2.75 2.50 11.75
CA PHE A 63 -1.44 2.58 11.10
C PHE A 63 -0.33 3.16 12.01
N GLN A 64 -0.62 3.92 13.07
CA GLN A 64 0.42 4.52 13.92
C GLN A 64 0.76 3.69 15.16
N THR A 65 -0.13 2.81 15.62
CA THR A 65 0.09 2.07 16.87
C THR A 65 0.68 0.70 16.56
N ASP A 66 2.00 0.52 16.74
CA ASP A 66 2.70 -0.78 16.68
C ASP A 66 2.40 -1.62 17.94
N VAL A 67 1.12 -1.76 18.30
CA VAL A 67 0.71 -2.58 19.44
C VAL A 67 0.44 -3.99 18.93
N PRO A 68 1.21 -5.00 19.36
CA PRO A 68 0.93 -6.39 19.02
C PRO A 68 -0.46 -6.75 19.53
N VAL A 69 -1.31 -7.27 18.63
CA VAL A 69 -2.67 -7.65 18.97
C VAL A 69 -2.60 -8.93 19.80
N GLN A 70 -2.54 -8.80 21.12
CA GLN A 70 -2.75 -9.92 22.03
C GLN A 70 -4.27 -10.17 22.16
N GLY A 71 -4.78 -11.16 21.43
CA GLY A 71 -6.16 -11.62 21.53
C GLY A 71 -6.75 -12.15 20.21
N ASP A 72 -7.94 -12.75 20.29
CA ASP A 72 -8.71 -13.22 19.13
C ASP A 72 -9.00 -12.05 18.17
N ILE A 73 -8.47 -12.12 16.94
CA ILE A 73 -8.76 -11.14 15.89
C ILE A 73 -10.18 -11.39 15.36
N LYS A 74 -11.14 -10.57 15.83
CA LYS A 74 -12.57 -10.74 15.46
C LYS A 74 -13.02 -9.85 14.29
N ILE A 75 -12.35 -8.72 14.07
CA ILE A 75 -12.75 -7.72 13.07
C ILE A 75 -11.62 -7.41 12.06
N ILE A 76 -12.00 -7.03 10.84
CA ILE A 76 -11.05 -6.70 9.76
C ILE A 76 -10.05 -5.59 10.13
N PRO A 77 -10.44 -4.50 10.83
CA PRO A 77 -9.48 -3.49 11.28
C PRO A 77 -8.34 -4.04 12.14
N ASP A 78 -8.63 -4.96 13.05
CA ASP A 78 -7.61 -5.59 13.90
C ASP A 78 -6.65 -6.44 13.07
N LEU A 79 -7.18 -7.16 12.09
CA LEU A 79 -6.37 -7.92 11.14
C LEU A 79 -5.45 -7.02 10.31
N VAL A 80 -5.97 -5.88 9.84
CA VAL A 80 -5.20 -4.89 9.08
C VAL A 80 -4.07 -4.32 9.93
N ARG A 81 -4.33 -3.97 11.20
CA ARG A 81 -3.29 -3.49 12.11
C ARG A 81 -2.20 -4.53 12.33
N ALA A 82 -2.58 -5.77 12.65
CA ALA A 82 -1.64 -6.85 12.87
C ALA A 82 -0.79 -7.15 11.61
N TYR A 83 -1.42 -7.14 10.44
CA TYR A 83 -0.69 -7.35 9.18
C TYR A 83 0.22 -6.19 8.82
N MET A 84 -0.15 -4.95 9.15
CA MET A 84 0.72 -3.79 8.91
C MET A 84 1.96 -3.80 9.79
N ALA A 85 1.85 -4.23 11.05
CA ALA A 85 3.00 -4.44 11.93
C ALA A 85 3.95 -5.49 11.32
N PHE A 86 3.41 -6.65 10.92
CA PHE A 86 4.20 -7.67 10.21
C PHE A 86 4.80 -7.14 8.91
N ALA A 87 4.04 -6.41 8.10
CA ALA A 87 4.49 -5.92 6.80
C ALA A 87 5.68 -4.93 6.93
N ARG A 88 5.71 -4.13 7.99
CA ARG A 88 6.84 -3.21 8.28
C ARG A 88 8.10 -3.94 8.70
N GLU A 89 7.96 -5.05 9.41
CA GLU A 89 9.12 -5.85 9.83
C GLU A 89 9.62 -6.77 8.71
N TYR A 90 8.70 -7.32 7.91
CA TYR A 90 9.01 -8.30 6.88
C TYR A 90 9.46 -7.68 5.56
N TYR A 91 8.84 -6.60 5.12
CA TYR A 91 9.16 -5.94 3.84
C TYR A 91 10.19 -4.83 4.03
N VAL A 92 11.33 -5.19 4.61
CA VAL A 92 12.49 -4.31 4.81
C VAL A 92 13.57 -4.58 3.76
N ASP A 93 14.25 -3.51 3.36
CA ASP A 93 15.50 -3.59 2.61
C ASP A 93 16.63 -4.12 3.53
N PRO A 94 17.77 -4.58 2.99
CA PRO A 94 18.91 -5.05 3.79
C PRO A 94 19.40 -4.05 4.85
N GLU A 95 19.12 -2.75 4.67
CA GLU A 95 19.45 -1.66 5.58
C GLU A 95 18.36 -1.41 6.65
N GLY A 96 17.34 -2.24 6.72
CA GLY A 96 16.25 -2.15 7.71
C GLY A 96 15.21 -1.07 7.41
N THR A 97 15.26 -0.44 6.23
CA THR A 97 14.27 0.56 5.81
C THR A 97 13.07 -0.12 5.16
N ASN A 98 11.85 0.36 5.43
CA ASN A 98 10.64 -0.14 4.80
C ASN A 98 10.70 0.01 3.28
N THR A 99 10.51 -1.09 2.56
CA THR A 99 10.40 -1.06 1.11
C THR A 99 9.12 -0.32 0.67
N THR A 100 9.10 0.12 -0.59
CA THR A 100 7.89 0.70 -1.22
C THR A 100 6.66 -0.23 -1.18
N GLU A 101 6.87 -1.55 -1.01
CA GLU A 101 5.79 -2.54 -0.91
C GLU A 101 4.92 -2.33 0.35
N ALA A 102 5.52 -1.93 1.48
CA ALA A 102 4.76 -1.66 2.71
C ALA A 102 3.78 -0.49 2.49
N GLY A 103 4.21 0.59 1.84
CA GLY A 103 3.34 1.71 1.49
C GLY A 103 2.25 1.33 0.49
N TYR A 104 2.57 0.47 -0.47
CA TYR A 104 1.59 -0.09 -1.40
C TYR A 104 0.52 -0.96 -0.73
N ILE A 105 0.90 -1.75 0.27
CA ILE A 105 -0.03 -2.50 1.10
C ILE A 105 -0.91 -1.52 1.88
N GLU A 106 -0.33 -0.51 2.53
CA GLU A 106 -1.08 0.50 3.28
C GLU A 106 -2.18 1.18 2.44
N HIS A 107 -1.84 1.65 1.24
CA HIS A 107 -2.82 2.25 0.32
C HIS A 107 -3.95 1.28 -0.07
N THR A 108 -3.65 -0.02 -0.14
CA THR A 108 -4.65 -1.05 -0.44
C THR A 108 -5.60 -1.23 0.73
N LEU A 109 -5.05 -1.34 1.94
CA LEU A 109 -5.82 -1.62 3.15
C LEU A 109 -6.68 -0.41 3.57
N LYS A 110 -6.27 0.82 3.25
CA LYS A 110 -7.15 2.00 3.40
C LYS A 110 -8.47 1.85 2.65
N VAL A 111 -8.45 1.37 1.41
CA VAL A 111 -9.68 1.11 0.64
C VAL A 111 -10.53 0.01 1.29
N LEU A 112 -9.88 -1.01 1.86
CA LEU A 112 -10.59 -2.08 2.58
C LEU A 112 -11.30 -1.53 3.84
N LEU A 113 -10.63 -0.68 4.61
CA LEU A 113 -11.18 -0.04 5.81
C LEU A 113 -12.30 0.96 5.49
N GLU A 114 -12.21 1.67 4.36
CA GLU A 114 -13.29 2.53 3.87
C GLU A 114 -14.57 1.73 3.58
N CYS A 115 -14.44 0.52 3.04
CA CYS A 115 -15.59 -0.35 2.72
C CYS A 115 -16.14 -1.05 3.96
N PHE A 116 -15.28 -1.54 4.85
CA PHE A 116 -15.65 -2.43 5.96
C PHE A 116 -15.01 -2.01 7.29
N PRO A 117 -15.50 -0.95 7.95
CA PRO A 117 -14.92 -0.44 9.20
C PRO A 117 -15.22 -1.30 10.43
N SER A 118 -16.22 -2.18 10.38
CA SER A 118 -16.67 -2.97 11.55
C SER A 118 -17.04 -4.41 11.21
N LEU A 119 -16.66 -4.90 10.02
CA LEU A 119 -17.02 -6.25 9.58
C LEU A 119 -16.17 -7.29 10.33
N GLY A 120 -16.83 -8.39 10.73
CA GLY A 120 -16.15 -9.55 11.29
C GLY A 120 -15.26 -10.23 10.24
N VAL A 121 -14.14 -10.82 10.67
CA VAL A 121 -13.21 -11.50 9.76
C VAL A 121 -13.88 -12.72 9.10
N ASP A 122 -14.72 -13.43 9.84
CA ASP A 122 -15.44 -14.62 9.35
C ASP A 122 -16.52 -14.29 8.30
N GLU A 123 -17.02 -13.06 8.29
CA GLU A 123 -18.00 -12.60 7.31
C GLU A 123 -17.35 -12.11 6.01
N PHE A 124 -16.02 -12.02 5.97
CA PHE A 124 -15.28 -11.54 4.81
C PHE A 124 -15.15 -12.61 3.74
N GLY A 125 -16.19 -12.74 2.94
CA GLY A 125 -16.27 -13.72 1.85
C GLY A 125 -15.86 -13.20 0.46
N PRO A 126 -15.98 -14.06 -0.57
CA PRO A 126 -15.67 -13.72 -1.97
C PRO A 126 -16.47 -12.54 -2.52
N LEU A 127 -17.72 -12.38 -2.07
CA LEU A 127 -18.59 -11.27 -2.49
C LEU A 127 -18.08 -9.92 -1.95
N ARG A 128 -17.67 -9.87 -0.68
CA ARG A 128 -17.07 -8.68 -0.07
C ARG A 128 -15.78 -8.27 -0.76
N LEU A 129 -14.96 -9.24 -1.19
CA LEU A 129 -13.77 -8.95 -2.00
C LEU A 129 -14.12 -8.38 -3.39
N LYS A 130 -15.25 -8.78 -3.99
CA LYS A 130 -15.75 -8.18 -5.24
C LYS A 130 -16.28 -6.76 -5.01
N GLU A 131 -16.92 -6.48 -3.87
CA GLU A 131 -17.35 -5.11 -3.50
C GLU A 131 -16.15 -4.15 -3.45
N VAL A 132 -15.06 -4.54 -2.77
CA VAL A 132 -13.81 -3.74 -2.73
C VAL A 132 -13.25 -3.49 -4.12
N ARG A 133 -13.32 -4.49 -4.99
CA ARG A 133 -12.89 -4.37 -6.39
C ARG A 133 -13.74 -3.36 -7.16
N GLU A 134 -15.06 -3.35 -6.98
CA GLU A 134 -15.92 -2.34 -7.62
C GLU A 134 -15.59 -0.93 -7.12
N VAL A 135 -15.34 -0.75 -5.83
CA VAL A 135 -14.90 0.55 -5.29
C VAL A 135 -13.58 1.02 -5.93
N MET A 136 -12.63 0.11 -6.17
CA MET A 136 -11.39 0.45 -6.88
C MET A 136 -11.64 0.82 -8.36
N ILE A 137 -12.63 0.20 -9.00
CA ILE A 137 -13.06 0.56 -10.37
C ILE A 137 -13.67 1.96 -10.38
N ASP A 138 -14.52 2.29 -9.41
CA ASP A 138 -15.16 3.60 -9.28
C ASP A 138 -14.13 4.72 -9.01
N LYS A 139 -13.07 4.41 -8.25
CA LYS A 139 -11.89 5.29 -8.09
C LYS A 139 -11.03 5.40 -9.36
N LYS A 140 -11.46 4.82 -10.50
CA LYS A 140 -10.81 4.86 -11.82
C LYS A 140 -9.40 4.25 -11.85
N TRP A 141 -9.13 3.27 -10.99
CA TRP A 141 -7.84 2.55 -11.01
C TRP A 141 -7.71 1.68 -12.25
N CYS A 142 -6.47 1.40 -12.66
CA CYS A 142 -6.22 0.55 -13.81
C CYS A 142 -6.33 -0.93 -13.45
N ARG A 143 -6.76 -1.76 -14.40
CA ARG A 143 -6.98 -3.21 -14.21
C ARG A 143 -5.79 -3.93 -13.58
N ASN A 144 -4.57 -3.64 -14.05
CA ASN A 144 -3.34 -4.27 -13.55
C ASN A 144 -3.09 -3.91 -12.08
N GLN A 145 -3.32 -2.64 -11.71
CA GLN A 145 -3.22 -2.19 -10.32
C GLN A 145 -4.28 -2.87 -9.46
N ILE A 146 -5.55 -2.91 -9.89
CA ILE A 146 -6.62 -3.58 -9.14
C ILE A 146 -6.26 -5.05 -8.88
N ASN A 147 -5.79 -5.78 -9.89
CA ASN A 147 -5.38 -7.18 -9.72
C ASN A 147 -4.23 -7.34 -8.73
N HIS A 148 -3.24 -6.45 -8.78
CA HIS A 148 -2.12 -6.44 -7.84
C HIS A 148 -2.60 -6.17 -6.40
N ARG A 149 -3.50 -5.20 -6.22
CA ARG A 149 -4.10 -4.80 -4.93
C ARG A 149 -4.95 -5.92 -4.32
N ILE A 150 -5.78 -6.59 -5.13
CA ILE A 150 -6.53 -7.79 -4.70
C ILE A 150 -5.58 -8.93 -4.31
N GLY A 151 -4.45 -9.08 -5.02
CA GLY A 151 -3.40 -10.02 -4.66
C GLY A 151 -2.76 -9.71 -3.30
N ALA A 152 -2.59 -8.43 -2.96
CA ALA A 152 -2.10 -8.01 -1.64
C ALA A 152 -3.09 -8.36 -0.52
N ILE A 153 -4.40 -8.12 -0.72
CA ILE A 153 -5.43 -8.53 0.25
C ILE A 153 -5.41 -10.06 0.45
N ARG A 154 -5.30 -10.84 -0.64
CA ARG A 154 -5.16 -12.31 -0.53
C ARG A 154 -3.90 -12.73 0.22
N ARG A 155 -2.78 -12.01 0.07
CA ARG A 155 -1.56 -12.26 0.86
C ARG A 155 -1.75 -11.98 2.34
N MET A 156 -2.46 -10.90 2.70
CA MET A 156 -2.84 -10.62 4.09
C MET A 156 -3.61 -11.79 4.70
N PHE A 157 -4.64 -12.30 4.03
CA PHE A 157 -5.39 -13.46 4.52
C PHE A 157 -4.56 -14.75 4.55
N LYS A 158 -3.62 -14.92 3.61
CA LYS A 158 -2.70 -16.06 3.65
C LYS A 158 -1.80 -16.02 4.88
N TRP A 159 -1.25 -14.86 5.20
CA TRP A 159 -0.49 -14.63 6.43
C TRP A 159 -1.37 -14.84 7.67
N ALA A 160 -2.60 -14.33 7.67
CA ALA A 160 -3.53 -14.50 8.78
C ALA A 160 -3.83 -15.97 9.08
N VAL A 161 -3.91 -16.81 8.04
CA VAL A 161 -4.07 -18.26 8.17
C VAL A 161 -2.79 -18.92 8.72
N SER A 162 -1.60 -18.48 8.32
CA SER A 162 -0.35 -19.04 8.86
C SER A 162 -0.16 -18.71 10.35
N GLU A 163 -0.59 -17.53 10.77
CA GLU A 163 -0.59 -17.12 12.19
C GLU A 163 -1.81 -17.65 12.98
N GLN A 164 -2.65 -18.50 12.39
CA GLN A 164 -3.85 -19.09 13.00
C GLN A 164 -4.93 -18.08 13.44
N PHE A 165 -4.90 -16.85 12.95
CA PHE A 165 -5.94 -15.86 13.23
C PHE A 165 -7.24 -16.11 12.48
N VAL A 166 -7.17 -16.76 11.32
CA VAL A 166 -8.32 -16.91 10.40
C VAL A 166 -8.43 -18.34 9.91
N SER A 167 -9.66 -18.82 9.75
CA SER A 167 -9.92 -20.15 9.18
C SER A 167 -9.40 -20.29 7.74
N PRO A 168 -8.73 -21.40 7.38
CA PRO A 168 -8.30 -21.68 6.01
C PRO A 168 -9.44 -21.66 4.98
N VAL A 169 -10.68 -21.92 5.41
CA VAL A 169 -11.87 -21.93 4.54
C VAL A 169 -12.11 -20.56 3.91
N ILE A 170 -11.87 -19.49 4.66
CA ILE A 170 -12.05 -18.10 4.18
C ILE A 170 -11.03 -17.81 3.08
N LEU A 171 -9.75 -18.14 3.32
CA LEU A 171 -8.70 -17.98 2.32
C LEU A 171 -9.02 -18.74 1.03
N HIS A 172 -9.46 -20.00 1.14
CA HIS A 172 -9.85 -20.79 -0.03
C HIS A 172 -11.00 -20.12 -0.81
N GLY A 173 -12.01 -19.60 -0.12
CA GLY A 173 -13.07 -18.80 -0.71
C GLY A 173 -12.53 -17.57 -1.45
N LEU A 174 -11.68 -16.77 -0.82
CA LEU A 174 -11.08 -15.57 -1.43
C LEU A 174 -10.22 -15.90 -2.65
N GLN A 175 -9.58 -17.08 -2.66
CA GLN A 175 -8.77 -17.54 -3.78
C GLN A 175 -9.60 -17.83 -5.04
N SER A 176 -10.88 -18.19 -4.88
CA SER A 176 -11.82 -18.41 -6.00
C SER A 176 -12.10 -17.15 -6.81
N VAL A 177 -11.88 -15.96 -6.24
CA VAL A 177 -12.12 -14.69 -6.93
C VAL A 177 -11.02 -14.47 -7.97
N THR A 178 -11.35 -14.76 -9.23
CA THR A 178 -10.46 -14.54 -10.37
C THR A 178 -10.16 -13.06 -10.60
N GLY A 179 -8.97 -12.76 -11.11
CA GLY A 179 -8.58 -11.40 -11.47
C GLY A 179 -9.40 -10.85 -12.64
N LEU A 180 -9.48 -9.52 -12.72
CA LEU A 180 -10.12 -8.81 -13.83
C LEU A 180 -9.42 -9.15 -15.16
N LYS A 181 -10.19 -9.66 -16.13
CA LYS A 181 -9.71 -10.01 -17.47
C LYS A 181 -9.76 -8.80 -18.40
N ARG A 182 -8.79 -8.72 -19.32
CA ARG A 182 -8.67 -7.61 -20.28
C ARG A 182 -9.94 -7.49 -21.13
N GLY A 183 -10.47 -6.27 -21.25
CA GLY A 183 -11.62 -5.97 -22.12
C GLY A 183 -12.95 -6.60 -21.71
N ARG A 184 -13.05 -7.20 -20.51
CA ARG A 184 -14.29 -7.81 -20.00
C ARG A 184 -14.90 -7.06 -18.82
N THR A 185 -14.37 -5.87 -18.51
CA THR A 185 -14.60 -5.17 -17.24
C THR A 185 -14.60 -3.66 -17.46
N ARG A 186 -15.29 -2.89 -16.59
CA ARG A 186 -15.33 -1.41 -16.63
C ARG A 186 -14.01 -0.74 -16.21
N ALA A 187 -13.06 -1.51 -15.68
CA ALA A 187 -11.78 -1.00 -15.21
C ALA A 187 -10.97 -0.34 -16.34
N LYS A 188 -10.25 0.75 -16.01
CA LYS A 188 -9.37 1.44 -16.96
C LYS A 188 -8.26 0.50 -17.42
N GLU A 189 -8.04 0.41 -18.73
CA GLU A 189 -6.87 -0.27 -19.28
C GLU A 189 -5.68 0.71 -19.34
N SER A 190 -4.55 0.32 -18.77
CA SER A 190 -3.31 1.08 -18.91
C SER A 190 -2.72 0.85 -20.31
N LYS A 191 -2.30 1.92 -20.97
CA LYS A 191 -1.50 1.81 -22.19
C LYS A 191 -0.17 1.14 -21.85
N ARG A 192 0.31 0.27 -22.73
CA ARG A 192 1.64 -0.31 -22.60
C ARG A 192 2.66 0.82 -22.76
N VAL A 193 3.62 0.90 -21.84
CA VAL A 193 4.79 1.79 -22.01
C VAL A 193 5.67 1.16 -23.08
N LEU A 194 5.92 1.91 -24.15
CA LEU A 194 6.77 1.49 -25.27
C LEU A 194 8.15 2.14 -25.15
N PRO A 195 9.18 1.55 -25.79
CA PRO A 195 10.48 2.21 -25.93
C PRO A 195 10.34 3.57 -26.63
N VAL A 196 11.18 4.51 -26.24
CA VAL A 196 11.28 5.82 -26.89
C VAL A 196 12.24 5.68 -28.08
N ASP A 197 11.90 6.33 -29.20
CA ASP A 197 12.76 6.40 -30.39
C ASP A 197 14.04 7.20 -30.08
N GLU A 198 15.19 6.68 -30.49
CA GLU A 198 16.53 7.23 -30.20
C GLU A 198 16.65 8.70 -30.58
N LYS A 199 15.98 9.15 -31.65
CA LYS A 199 16.00 10.56 -32.07
C LYS A 199 15.52 11.52 -30.96
N TYR A 200 14.55 11.09 -30.16
CA TYR A 200 14.04 11.91 -29.05
C TYR A 200 14.98 11.86 -27.84
N ILE A 201 15.74 10.77 -27.69
CA ILE A 201 16.76 10.65 -26.65
C ILE A 201 17.87 11.67 -26.93
N TYR A 202 18.45 11.67 -28.13
CA TYR A 202 19.50 12.62 -28.48
C TYR A 202 19.03 14.08 -28.43
N ALA A 203 17.78 14.35 -28.80
CA ALA A 203 17.21 15.69 -28.69
C ALA A 203 17.08 16.18 -27.24
N ILE A 204 16.80 15.28 -26.27
CA ILE A 204 16.65 15.67 -24.85
C ILE A 204 17.99 16.00 -24.19
N LEU A 205 19.12 15.46 -24.69
CA LEU A 205 20.44 15.63 -24.07
C LEU A 205 20.84 17.12 -23.98
N ALA A 206 20.47 17.92 -24.98
CA ALA A 206 20.74 19.37 -25.00
C ALA A 206 19.98 20.15 -23.92
N HIS A 207 18.92 19.57 -23.35
CA HIS A 207 18.11 20.16 -22.29
C HIS A 207 18.38 19.55 -20.91
N ALA A 208 19.18 18.49 -20.83
CA ALA A 208 19.57 17.84 -19.59
C ALA A 208 20.81 18.51 -18.97
N THR A 209 20.99 18.36 -17.66
CA THR A 209 22.26 18.74 -17.03
C THR A 209 23.36 17.79 -17.51
N PRO A 210 24.65 18.20 -17.48
CA PRO A 210 25.75 17.34 -17.92
C PRO A 210 25.76 15.97 -17.24
N VAL A 211 25.39 15.92 -15.95
CA VAL A 211 25.28 14.67 -15.18
C VAL A 211 24.15 13.79 -15.71
N VAL A 212 22.94 14.35 -15.89
CA VAL A 212 21.79 13.57 -16.38
C VAL A 212 21.99 13.13 -17.83
N ALA A 213 22.64 13.95 -18.67
CA ALA A 213 23.00 13.58 -20.03
C ALA A 213 23.93 12.36 -20.05
N ALA A 214 25.03 12.41 -19.28
CA ALA A 214 25.96 11.27 -19.16
C ALA A 214 25.27 10.01 -18.61
N MET A 215 24.33 10.18 -17.67
CA MET A 215 23.54 9.06 -17.16
C MET A 215 22.68 8.43 -18.27
N ILE A 216 21.97 9.25 -19.06
CA ILE A 216 21.13 8.76 -20.17
C ILE A 216 21.99 8.02 -21.20
N GLU A 217 23.11 8.60 -21.61
CA GLU A 217 24.03 7.99 -22.59
C GLU A 217 24.58 6.65 -22.09
N LEU A 218 25.02 6.60 -20.83
CA LEU A 218 25.55 5.37 -20.25
C LEU A 218 24.48 4.27 -20.12
N GLN A 219 23.24 4.63 -19.78
CA GLN A 219 22.13 3.66 -19.76
C GLN A 219 21.74 3.17 -21.15
N LEU A 220 21.83 4.04 -22.16
CA LEU A 220 21.54 3.68 -23.55
C LEU A 220 22.55 2.64 -24.06
N LEU A 221 23.83 2.81 -23.73
CA LEU A 221 24.90 1.91 -24.17
C LEU A 221 24.86 0.54 -23.47
N VAL A 222 24.57 0.51 -22.17
CA VAL A 222 24.81 -0.69 -21.34
C VAL A 222 23.51 -1.35 -20.84
N GLY A 223 22.38 -0.65 -20.92
CA GLY A 223 21.07 -1.19 -20.51
C GLY A 223 20.95 -1.49 -19.01
N MET A 224 21.75 -0.85 -18.17
CA MET A 224 21.68 -1.00 -16.70
C MET A 224 20.47 -0.27 -16.10
N ARG A 225 19.98 -0.72 -14.94
CA ARG A 225 18.85 -0.04 -14.27
C ARG A 225 19.28 1.33 -13.73
N PRO A 226 18.36 2.31 -13.66
CA PRO A 226 18.67 3.61 -13.06
C PRO A 226 19.22 3.50 -11.64
N GLY A 227 18.67 2.59 -10.82
CA GLY A 227 19.18 2.34 -9.48
C GLY A 227 20.59 1.75 -9.45
N GLU A 228 20.96 0.94 -10.45
CA GLU A 228 22.33 0.41 -10.60
C GLU A 228 23.30 1.56 -10.94
N LEU A 229 22.87 2.52 -11.76
CA LEU A 229 23.68 3.67 -12.13
C LEU A 229 23.86 4.69 -11.00
N CYS A 230 22.79 5.02 -10.26
CA CYS A 230 22.82 6.08 -9.23
C CYS A 230 23.75 5.77 -8.05
N GLN A 231 24.14 4.51 -7.86
CA GLN A 231 25.05 4.06 -6.79
C GLN A 231 26.47 3.80 -7.30
N LEU A 232 26.75 3.98 -8.60
CA LEU A 232 28.05 3.69 -9.19
C LEU A 232 29.13 4.56 -8.54
N ARG A 233 30.17 3.93 -8.00
CA ARG A 233 31.36 4.60 -7.48
C ARG A 233 32.58 4.22 -8.31
N PRO A 234 33.58 5.10 -8.42
CA PRO A 234 34.83 4.77 -9.11
C PRO A 234 35.55 3.52 -8.59
N CYS A 235 35.36 3.15 -7.31
CA CYS A 235 35.94 1.95 -6.71
C CYS A 235 35.24 0.64 -7.12
N ASP A 236 34.01 0.71 -7.64
CA ASP A 236 33.25 -0.47 -8.07
C ASP A 236 33.54 -0.84 -9.53
N LEU A 237 34.42 -0.06 -10.19
CA LEU A 237 34.85 -0.26 -11.57
C LEU A 237 36.24 -0.89 -11.61
N ASP A 238 36.31 -2.11 -12.16
CA ASP A 238 37.55 -2.65 -12.66
C ASP A 238 37.87 -2.03 -14.02
N ARG A 239 39.05 -1.42 -14.12
CA ARG A 239 39.52 -0.66 -15.29
C ARG A 239 40.85 -1.20 -15.80
N ALA A 240 41.19 -2.45 -15.47
CA ALA A 240 42.44 -3.08 -15.87
C ALA A 240 42.56 -3.22 -17.40
N ASP A 241 41.44 -3.52 -18.07
CA ASP A 241 41.37 -3.81 -19.50
C ASP A 241 40.66 -2.70 -20.30
N SER A 242 40.61 -2.87 -21.62
CA SER A 242 39.89 -1.97 -22.54
C SER A 242 38.37 -1.97 -22.31
N VAL A 243 37.83 -3.05 -21.74
CA VAL A 243 36.44 -3.14 -21.28
C VAL A 243 36.45 -3.08 -19.76
N TRP A 244 35.75 -2.09 -19.21
CA TRP A 244 35.62 -1.92 -17.78
C TRP A 244 34.49 -2.79 -17.24
N HIS A 245 34.68 -3.36 -16.06
CA HIS A 245 33.66 -4.18 -15.41
C HIS A 245 33.15 -3.47 -14.16
N TYR A 246 31.85 -3.14 -14.17
CA TYR A 246 31.14 -2.60 -13.02
C TYR A 246 30.46 -3.74 -12.26
N TYR A 247 30.74 -3.81 -10.96
CA TYR A 247 30.14 -4.77 -10.01
C TYR A 247 29.23 -4.01 -9.04
N PRO A 248 27.92 -3.92 -9.31
CA PRO A 248 27.00 -3.20 -8.44
C PRO A 248 26.89 -3.88 -7.08
N GLU A 249 27.19 -3.15 -6.00
CA GLU A 249 27.07 -3.64 -4.61
C GLU A 249 25.63 -4.11 -4.32
N LYS A 250 24.62 -3.39 -4.83
CA LYS A 250 23.21 -3.75 -4.69
C LYS A 250 22.56 -3.85 -6.06
N HIS A 251 21.77 -4.87 -6.29
CA HIS A 251 20.96 -4.96 -7.51
C HIS A 251 19.68 -5.73 -7.26
N LYS A 252 18.69 -5.52 -8.13
CA LYS A 252 17.31 -6.03 -7.95
C LYS A 252 17.22 -7.53 -7.68
N ASN A 253 18.19 -8.32 -8.16
CA ASN A 253 18.17 -9.77 -8.09
C ASN A 253 19.20 -10.33 -7.09
N ILE A 254 19.79 -9.50 -6.23
CA ILE A 254 20.82 -9.93 -5.28
C ILE A 254 20.32 -11.04 -4.34
N TYR A 255 19.06 -10.95 -3.91
CA TYR A 255 18.38 -11.95 -3.09
C TYR A 255 18.25 -13.34 -3.76
N ARG A 256 18.47 -13.42 -5.08
CA ARG A 256 18.47 -14.68 -5.85
C ARG A 256 19.88 -15.29 -5.97
N ASN A 257 20.88 -14.70 -5.33
CA ASN A 257 22.28 -15.10 -5.41
C ASN A 257 22.81 -15.15 -6.86
N ILE A 258 22.40 -14.18 -7.68
CA ILE A 258 22.84 -14.04 -9.07
C ILE A 258 23.87 -12.92 -9.10
N GLU A 259 25.08 -13.21 -9.56
CA GLU A 259 26.08 -12.17 -9.79
C GLU A 259 25.66 -11.24 -10.93
N ARG A 260 25.88 -9.93 -10.75
CA ARG A 260 25.59 -8.92 -11.76
C ARG A 260 26.88 -8.21 -12.14
N ILE A 261 27.28 -8.37 -13.39
CA ILE A 261 28.39 -7.63 -13.99
C ILE A 261 27.86 -6.78 -15.13
N VAL A 262 28.30 -5.54 -15.19
CA VAL A 262 27.93 -4.55 -16.20
C VAL A 262 29.21 -4.15 -16.93
N SER A 263 29.34 -4.55 -18.19
CA SER A 263 30.54 -4.30 -18.99
C SER A 263 30.42 -2.98 -19.76
N ILE A 264 31.44 -2.13 -19.67
CA ILE A 264 31.47 -0.77 -20.23
C ILE A 264 32.73 -0.64 -21.08
N GLY A 265 32.60 -0.59 -22.40
CA GLY A 265 33.73 -0.50 -23.32
C GLY A 265 33.32 -0.72 -24.78
N PRO A 266 34.26 -0.56 -25.72
CA PRO A 266 34.05 -0.82 -27.15
C PRO A 266 33.82 -2.31 -27.46
#